data_AF-X1B869-F1
#
_entry.id   AF-X1B869-F1
#
_cell.length_a   1.000
_cell.length_b   1.000
_cell.length_c   1.000
_cell.angle_alpha   90.00
_cell.angle_beta   90.00
_cell.angle_gamma   90.00
#
_symmetry.space_group_name_H-M   'P 1'
#
loop_
_entity.id
_entity.type
_entity.pdbx_description
1 polymer ?
#
loop_
_entity_poly.entity_id
_entity_poly.type
_entity_poly.pdbx_seq_one_letter_code
_entity_poly.pdbx_strand_id
1 'polypeptide(L)'
;MNLSMSRANTNTSQSSKNSFKELQVQIEEFRQKRDDLNKKTKNYIRGLQEIDVKIEEHLTLAKDDYKKKRDYWNSKVKNLKDKKNEYKKILDKFIEEKKKLLKESRTGKGIKKFVSVKQIDKKIENLERRIEIENLNILEENAMVDKIRELAQIKQEFLAEQQDSDFFKLERKIQIVKINLNKIYEQLNKWSNKSQDYHAKMHDIYQT
;
A
#
# COMPACT_ATOMS: atom_id res chain seq x y z
N MET A 1 30.63 86.37 -84.37
CA MET A 1 29.55 86.92 -83.51
C MET A 1 28.48 85.85 -83.32
N ASN A 2 28.11 85.63 -82.06
CA ASN A 2 26.92 84.94 -81.52
C ASN A 2 26.86 83.40 -81.73
N LEU A 3 27.30 82.56 -80.78
CA LEU A 3 26.67 82.15 -79.51
C LEU A 3 25.28 81.51 -79.66
N SER A 4 25.19 80.23 -79.28
CA SER A 4 24.13 79.63 -78.43
C SER A 4 24.07 78.12 -78.73
N MET A 5 24.86 77.33 -78.00
CA MET A 5 24.44 76.59 -76.80
C MET A 5 23.59 75.35 -77.12
N SER A 6 24.31 74.23 -77.08
CA SER A 6 23.85 72.87 -76.87
C SER A 6 22.64 72.82 -75.94
N ARG A 7 21.46 72.46 -76.47
CA ARG A 7 20.35 71.97 -75.64
C ARG A 7 20.70 70.56 -75.17
N ALA A 8 21.44 70.51 -74.06
CA ALA A 8 21.60 69.30 -73.29
C ALA A 8 20.20 68.82 -72.83
N ASN A 9 19.88 67.63 -73.32
CA ASN A 9 18.81 66.72 -72.94
C ASN A 9 18.29 66.94 -71.50
N THR A 10 17.14 67.61 -71.34
CA THR A 10 16.48 67.86 -70.04
C THR A 10 15.57 66.72 -69.57
N ASN A 11 15.51 65.59 -70.27
CA ASN A 11 14.62 64.47 -69.92
C ASN A 11 15.19 63.47 -68.88
N THR A 12 16.41 63.66 -68.40
CA THR A 12 17.05 62.73 -67.44
C THR A 12 16.65 62.96 -65.98
N SER A 13 16.18 64.17 -65.61
CA SER A 13 15.86 64.52 -64.21
C SER A 13 14.53 63.94 -63.70
N GLN A 14 13.56 63.69 -64.60
CA GLN A 14 12.23 63.20 -64.23
C GLN A 14 12.19 61.67 -64.10
N SER A 15 12.92 60.96 -64.96
CA SER A 15 13.10 59.50 -64.89
C SER A 15 13.87 59.07 -63.62
N SER A 16 14.91 59.82 -63.23
CA SER A 16 15.70 59.54 -62.02
C SER A 16 14.94 59.86 -60.72
N LYS A 17 14.08 60.89 -60.69
CA LYS A 17 13.19 61.17 -59.56
C LYS A 17 12.09 60.11 -59.39
N ASN A 18 11.54 59.60 -60.49
CA ASN A 18 10.57 58.49 -60.45
C ASN A 18 11.23 57.19 -59.95
N SER A 19 12.43 56.88 -60.43
CA SER A 19 13.23 55.74 -59.96
C SER A 19 13.61 55.84 -58.46
N PHE A 20 13.97 57.03 -57.98
CA PHE A 20 14.27 57.23 -56.55
C PHE A 20 13.02 57.06 -55.67
N LYS A 21 11.85 57.53 -56.14
CA LYS A 21 10.58 57.37 -55.43
C LYS A 21 10.13 55.91 -55.38
N GLU A 22 10.31 55.16 -56.46
CA GLU A 22 10.07 53.71 -56.50
C GLU A 22 11.00 52.94 -55.54
N LEU A 23 12.28 53.31 -55.48
CA LEU A 23 13.22 52.74 -54.52
C LEU A 23 12.83 53.06 -53.06
N GLN A 24 12.34 54.27 -52.78
CA GLN A 24 11.81 54.62 -51.46
C GLN A 24 10.61 53.75 -51.07
N VAL A 25 9.68 53.51 -51.99
CA VAL A 25 8.53 52.63 -51.76
C VAL A 25 8.99 51.20 -51.47
N GLN A 26 9.93 50.66 -52.26
CA GLN A 26 10.48 49.32 -52.03
C GLN A 26 11.22 49.21 -50.69
N ILE A 27 11.99 50.23 -50.30
CA ILE A 27 12.68 50.26 -48.99
C ILE A 27 11.67 50.21 -47.85
N GLU A 28 10.56 50.95 -47.97
CA GLU A 28 9.52 50.96 -46.94
C GLU A 28 8.76 49.63 -46.88
N GLU A 29 8.48 49.00 -48.03
CA GLU A 29 7.93 47.64 -48.08
C GLU A 29 8.87 46.60 -47.43
N PHE A 30 10.18 46.69 -47.68
CA PHE A 30 11.15 45.81 -47.05
C PHE A 30 11.28 46.05 -45.55
N ARG A 31 11.18 47.31 -45.08
CA ARG A 31 11.12 47.63 -43.65
C ARG A 31 9.90 47.03 -42.99
N GLN A 32 8.72 47.17 -43.60
CA GLN A 32 7.49 46.54 -43.10
C GLN A 32 7.61 45.02 -43.04
N LYS A 33 8.11 44.38 -44.12
CA LYS A 33 8.37 42.93 -44.13
C LYS A 33 9.33 42.50 -43.02
N ARG A 34 10.42 43.24 -42.81
CA ARG A 34 11.38 42.97 -41.72
C ARG A 34 10.70 43.08 -40.36
N ASP A 35 9.91 44.12 -40.13
CA ASP A 35 9.27 44.37 -38.84
C ASP A 35 8.18 43.32 -38.55
N ASP A 36 7.43 42.89 -39.56
CA ASP A 36 6.47 41.78 -39.47
C ASP A 36 7.16 40.46 -39.17
N LEU A 37 8.27 40.15 -39.86
CA LEU A 37 9.06 38.95 -39.57
C LEU A 37 9.62 38.99 -38.15
N ASN A 38 10.16 40.13 -37.71
CA ASN A 38 10.64 40.31 -36.33
C ASN A 38 9.52 40.09 -35.31
N LYS A 39 8.30 40.58 -35.58
CA LYS A 39 7.14 40.35 -34.72
C LYS A 39 6.77 38.87 -34.66
N LYS A 40 6.76 38.17 -35.79
CA LYS A 40 6.55 36.71 -35.85
C LYS A 40 7.62 35.97 -35.05
N THR A 41 8.90 36.30 -35.24
CA THR A 41 10.02 35.69 -34.50
C THR A 41 9.87 35.90 -33.00
N LYS A 42 9.53 37.11 -32.54
CA LYS A 42 9.28 37.38 -31.11
C LYS A 42 8.12 36.56 -30.56
N ASN A 43 7.04 36.39 -31.32
CA ASN A 43 5.91 35.57 -30.91
C ASN A 43 6.29 34.08 -30.83
N TYR A 44 7.07 33.56 -31.79
CA TYR A 44 7.57 32.19 -31.75
C TYR A 44 8.50 31.96 -30.55
N ILE A 45 9.43 32.87 -30.28
CA ILE A 45 10.32 32.78 -29.12
C ILE A 45 9.50 32.77 -27.82
N ARG A 46 8.49 33.64 -27.69
CA ARG A 46 7.62 33.64 -26.52
C ARG A 46 6.86 32.32 -26.38
N GLY A 47 6.30 31.81 -27.47
CA GLY A 47 5.59 30.53 -27.47
C GLY A 47 6.50 29.36 -27.06
N LEU A 48 7.74 29.35 -27.53
CA LEU A 48 8.74 28.35 -27.10
C LEU A 48 9.05 28.46 -25.61
N GLN A 49 9.28 29.68 -25.11
CA GLN A 49 9.54 29.91 -23.68
C GLN A 49 8.36 29.48 -22.81
N GLU A 50 7.11 29.74 -23.23
CA GLU A 50 5.92 29.28 -22.51
C GLU A 50 5.81 27.74 -22.48
N ILE A 51 6.20 27.07 -23.58
CA ILE A 51 6.24 25.61 -23.63
C ILE A 51 7.35 25.07 -22.71
N ASP A 52 8.54 25.67 -22.74
CA ASP A 52 9.67 25.27 -21.89
C ASP A 52 9.32 25.38 -20.40
N VAL A 53 8.65 26.47 -20.00
CA VAL A 53 8.17 26.65 -18.62
C VAL A 53 7.18 25.55 -18.23
N LYS A 54 6.21 25.24 -19.10
CA LYS A 54 5.25 24.15 -18.84
C LYS A 54 5.93 22.78 -18.73
N ILE A 55 6.94 22.51 -19.56
CA ILE A 55 7.72 21.27 -19.48
C ILE A 55 8.44 21.19 -18.14
N GLU A 56 9.10 22.26 -17.70
CA GLU A 56 9.76 22.33 -16.39
C GLU A 56 8.76 22.11 -15.23
N GLU A 57 7.59 22.74 -15.28
CA GLU A 57 6.52 22.57 -14.28
C GLU A 57 6.04 21.11 -14.21
N HIS A 58 5.82 20.47 -15.36
CA HIS A 58 5.42 19.06 -15.41
C HIS A 58 6.53 18.13 -14.89
N LEU A 59 7.78 18.38 -15.26
CA LEU A 59 8.93 17.59 -14.81
C LEU A 59 9.17 17.72 -13.29
N THR A 60 9.02 18.93 -12.74
CA THR A 60 9.14 19.16 -11.30
C THR A 60 8.02 18.48 -10.54
N LEU A 61 6.76 18.60 -10.98
CA LEU A 61 5.64 17.86 -10.38
C LEU A 61 5.86 16.33 -10.38
N ALA A 62 6.31 15.77 -11.50
CA ALA A 62 6.58 14.34 -11.61
C ALA A 62 7.73 13.87 -10.69
N LYS A 63 8.83 14.62 -10.63
CA LYS A 63 10.02 14.27 -9.83
C LYS A 63 9.87 14.56 -8.35
N ASP A 64 9.36 15.74 -8.00
CA ASP A 64 9.35 16.19 -6.62
C ASP A 64 8.14 15.72 -5.84
N ASP A 65 6.97 15.63 -6.47
CA ASP A 65 5.77 15.27 -5.75
C ASP A 65 5.46 13.77 -5.89
N TYR A 66 5.28 13.29 -7.13
CA TYR A 66 4.82 11.92 -7.34
C TYR A 66 5.92 10.87 -7.10
N LYS A 67 7.14 11.08 -7.59
CA LYS A 67 8.24 10.15 -7.34
C LYS A 67 8.58 10.04 -5.85
N LYS A 68 8.67 11.16 -5.12
CA LYS A 68 8.95 11.12 -3.66
C LYS A 68 7.84 10.41 -2.90
N LYS A 69 6.57 10.69 -3.19
CA LYS A 69 5.42 10.01 -2.57
C LYS A 69 5.43 8.51 -2.88
N ARG A 70 5.67 8.12 -4.14
CA ARG A 70 5.82 6.72 -4.54
C ARG A 70 6.93 6.02 -3.78
N ASP A 71 8.12 6.63 -3.71
CA ASP A 71 9.29 6.06 -3.05
C ASP A 71 9.06 5.90 -1.54
N TYR A 72 8.40 6.88 -0.91
CA TYR A 72 7.97 6.79 0.49
C TYR A 72 7.04 5.60 0.74
N TRP A 73 6.00 5.43 -0.09
CA TRP A 73 5.08 4.31 0.04
C TRP A 73 5.73 2.96 -0.27
N ASN A 74 6.64 2.90 -1.25
CA ASN A 74 7.43 1.71 -1.55
C ASN A 74 8.31 1.29 -0.37
N SER A 75 8.98 2.23 0.28
CA SER A 75 9.75 1.95 1.50
C SER A 75 8.86 1.38 2.61
N LYS A 76 7.66 1.95 2.79
CA LYS A 76 6.68 1.44 3.77
C LYS A 76 6.19 0.03 3.43
N VAL A 77 5.91 -0.26 2.16
CA VAL A 77 5.54 -1.61 1.69
C VAL A 77 6.68 -2.60 1.91
N LYS A 78 7.94 -2.21 1.66
CA LYS A 78 9.11 -3.04 1.91
C LYS A 78 9.20 -3.44 3.39
N ASN A 79 9.11 -2.47 4.30
CA ASN A 79 9.12 -2.72 5.75
C ASN A 79 7.97 -3.64 6.19
N LEU A 80 6.79 -3.51 5.59
CA LEU A 80 5.66 -4.40 5.87
C LEU A 80 5.88 -5.83 5.35
N LYS A 81 6.53 -6.00 4.20
CA LYS A 81 6.91 -7.32 3.67
C LYS A 81 7.93 -8.01 4.58
N ASP A 82 8.89 -7.26 5.11
CA ASP A 82 9.88 -7.80 6.04
C ASP A 82 9.21 -8.27 7.35
N LYS A 83 8.36 -7.41 7.94
CA LYS A 83 7.54 -7.80 9.11
C LYS A 83 6.64 -9.00 8.83
N LYS A 84 6.00 -9.06 7.67
CA LYS A 84 5.19 -10.23 7.26
C LYS A 84 6.02 -11.50 7.30
N ASN A 85 7.24 -11.48 6.75
CA ASN A 85 8.12 -12.63 6.73
C ASN A 85 8.56 -13.05 8.14
N GLU A 86 8.83 -12.08 9.03
CA GLU A 86 9.12 -12.33 10.44
C GLU A 86 7.94 -13.00 11.16
N TYR A 87 6.73 -12.44 11.06
CA TYR A 87 5.55 -13.03 11.67
C TYR A 87 5.21 -14.40 11.11
N LYS A 88 5.46 -14.65 9.82
CA LYS A 88 5.32 -15.98 9.23
C LYS A 88 6.29 -16.99 9.86
N LYS A 89 7.57 -16.63 10.00
CA LYS A 89 8.56 -17.47 10.69
C LYS A 89 8.17 -17.74 12.15
N ILE A 90 7.66 -16.74 12.87
CA ILE A 90 7.18 -16.89 14.25
C ILE A 90 5.97 -17.84 14.29
N LEU A 91 5.02 -17.69 13.37
CA LEU A 91 3.86 -18.56 13.27
C LEU A 91 4.26 -20.02 13.02
N ASP A 92 5.17 -20.23 12.08
CA ASP A 92 5.66 -21.57 11.73
C ASP A 92 6.35 -22.22 12.95
N LYS A 93 7.18 -21.47 13.68
CA LYS A 93 7.79 -21.93 14.95
C LYS A 93 6.74 -22.33 15.98
N PHE A 94 5.72 -21.50 16.22
CA PHE A 94 4.66 -21.84 17.18
C PHE A 94 3.83 -23.05 16.73
N ILE A 95 3.60 -23.22 15.43
CA ILE A 95 2.91 -24.41 14.91
C ILE A 95 3.75 -25.67 15.11
N GLU A 96 5.07 -25.60 14.90
CA GLU A 96 5.97 -26.70 15.17
C GLU A 96 6.06 -27.05 16.66
N GLU A 97 6.17 -26.05 17.53
CA GLU A 97 6.11 -26.23 18.99
C GLU A 97 4.79 -26.89 19.40
N LYS A 98 3.65 -26.47 18.82
CA LYS A 98 2.34 -27.08 19.08
C LYS A 98 2.35 -28.56 18.71
N LYS A 99 2.93 -28.90 17.56
CA LYS A 99 3.06 -30.29 17.08
C LYS A 99 3.98 -31.11 17.98
N LYS A 100 5.06 -30.54 18.50
CA LYS A 100 5.98 -31.20 19.44
C LYS A 100 5.30 -31.50 20.76
N LEU A 101 4.65 -30.51 21.38
CA LEU A 101 3.87 -30.70 22.61
C LEU A 101 2.78 -31.77 22.45
N LEU A 102 2.10 -31.81 21.30
CA LEU A 102 1.10 -32.83 20.99
C LEU A 102 1.70 -34.24 20.81
N LYS A 103 2.94 -34.34 20.31
CA LYS A 103 3.65 -35.62 20.18
C LYS A 103 4.17 -36.08 21.53
N GLU A 104 4.79 -35.19 22.29
CA GLU A 104 5.33 -35.45 23.62
C GLU A 104 4.23 -35.89 24.59
N SER A 105 3.04 -35.28 24.54
CA SER A 105 1.89 -35.73 25.33
C SER A 105 1.38 -37.12 24.95
N ARG A 106 1.67 -37.60 23.73
CA ARG A 106 1.32 -38.96 23.25
C ARG A 106 2.41 -40.00 23.56
N THR A 107 3.68 -39.61 23.58
CA THR A 107 4.82 -40.51 23.82
C THR A 107 5.30 -40.54 25.27
N GLY A 108 4.99 -39.50 26.06
CA GLY A 108 5.30 -39.43 27.48
C GLY A 108 4.52 -40.49 28.26
N LYS A 109 5.27 -41.44 28.84
CA LYS A 109 4.83 -42.47 29.79
C LYS A 109 3.63 -42.02 30.64
N GLY A 110 2.53 -42.73 30.45
CA GLY A 110 1.36 -42.64 31.29
C GLY A 110 0.10 -42.63 30.46
N ILE A 111 -0.45 -43.82 30.28
CA ILE A 111 -1.91 -44.00 30.26
C ILE A 111 -2.43 -43.59 31.67
N LYS A 112 -2.16 -42.36 32.14
CA LYS A 112 -3.13 -41.70 32.99
C LYS A 112 -4.27 -41.49 32.04
N LYS A 113 -5.23 -42.42 32.06
CA LYS A 113 -6.52 -42.31 31.38
C LYS A 113 -6.87 -40.84 31.42
N PHE A 114 -6.77 -40.16 30.28
CA PHE A 114 -7.32 -38.84 30.11
C PHE A 114 -8.82 -39.10 30.24
N VAL A 115 -9.32 -39.13 31.47
CA VAL A 115 -10.75 -39.25 31.71
C VAL A 115 -11.25 -37.94 31.16
N SER A 116 -11.72 -37.98 29.91
CA SER A 116 -12.14 -36.75 29.26
C SER A 116 -13.20 -36.10 30.15
N VAL A 117 -13.29 -34.78 30.15
CA VAL A 117 -14.32 -34.07 30.93
C VAL A 117 -15.71 -34.72 30.70
N LYS A 118 -15.98 -35.16 29.47
CA LYS A 118 -17.18 -35.94 29.10
C LYS A 118 -17.36 -37.27 29.83
N GLN A 119 -16.28 -38.00 30.14
CA GLN A 119 -16.33 -39.23 30.92
C GLN A 119 -16.54 -38.97 32.41
N ILE A 120 -16.05 -37.84 32.94
CA ILE A 120 -16.35 -37.40 34.31
C ILE A 120 -17.83 -36.99 34.39
N ASP A 121 -18.31 -36.20 33.42
CA ASP A 121 -19.71 -35.77 33.32
C ASP A 121 -20.68 -36.95 33.27
N LYS A 122 -20.41 -37.95 32.42
CA LYS A 122 -21.24 -39.17 32.36
C LYS A 122 -21.26 -39.95 33.67
N LYS A 123 -20.17 -39.92 34.44
CA LYS A 123 -20.11 -40.61 35.75
C LYS A 123 -20.90 -39.84 36.80
N ILE A 124 -20.83 -38.52 36.80
CA ILE A 124 -21.64 -37.66 37.66
C ILE A 124 -23.13 -37.88 37.33
N GLU A 125 -23.51 -37.77 36.05
CA GLU A 125 -24.88 -37.97 35.58
C GLU A 125 -25.44 -39.35 35.94
N ASN A 126 -24.61 -40.41 35.82
CA ASN A 126 -25.03 -41.75 36.24
C ASN A 126 -25.20 -41.90 37.76
N LEU A 127 -24.40 -41.19 38.56
CA LEU A 127 -24.55 -41.21 40.02
C LEU A 127 -25.77 -40.39 40.45
N GLU A 128 -26.00 -39.22 39.86
CA GLU A 128 -27.19 -38.39 40.05
C GLU A 128 -28.45 -39.18 39.70
N ARG A 129 -28.46 -39.85 38.54
CA ARG A 129 -29.58 -40.69 38.11
C ARG A 129 -29.84 -41.88 39.03
N ARG A 130 -28.79 -42.47 39.65
CA ARG A 130 -28.96 -43.54 40.64
C ARG A 130 -29.57 -43.02 41.94
N ILE A 131 -29.18 -41.82 42.38
CA ILE A 131 -29.81 -41.15 43.53
C ILE A 131 -31.30 -40.88 43.26
N GLU A 132 -31.65 -40.46 42.04
CA GLU A 132 -33.04 -40.15 41.69
C GLU A 132 -33.95 -41.38 41.55
N ILE A 133 -33.42 -42.53 41.12
CA ILE A 133 -34.22 -43.71 40.73
C ILE A 133 -34.17 -44.83 41.79
N GLU A 134 -33.07 -44.99 42.52
CA GLU A 134 -32.92 -46.07 43.51
C GLU A 134 -33.39 -45.60 44.90
N ASN A 135 -34.14 -46.45 45.61
CA ASN A 135 -34.45 -46.23 47.04
C ASN A 135 -33.20 -46.54 47.89
N LEU A 136 -32.27 -45.60 47.94
CA LEU A 136 -31.02 -45.70 48.67
C LEU A 136 -31.20 -45.36 50.16
N ASN A 137 -30.35 -45.94 51.00
CA ASN A 137 -30.28 -45.55 52.39
C ASN A 137 -29.45 -44.26 52.55
N ILE A 138 -29.68 -43.48 53.61
CA ILE A 138 -29.04 -42.16 53.82
C ILE A 138 -27.49 -42.24 53.76
N LEU A 139 -26.91 -43.34 54.23
CA LEU A 139 -25.46 -43.57 54.17
C LEU A 139 -24.95 -43.80 52.74
N GLU A 140 -25.74 -44.47 51.90
CA GLU A 140 -25.38 -44.77 50.51
C GLU A 140 -25.55 -43.52 49.63
N GLU A 141 -26.62 -42.75 49.88
CA GLU A 141 -26.84 -41.45 49.24
C GLU A 141 -25.70 -40.48 49.55
N ASN A 142 -25.32 -40.33 50.83
CA ASN A 142 -24.19 -39.49 51.23
C ASN A 142 -22.87 -39.93 50.58
N ALA A 143 -22.61 -41.25 50.50
CA ALA A 143 -21.41 -41.77 49.84
C ALA A 143 -21.40 -41.47 48.33
N MET A 144 -22.54 -41.48 47.65
CA MET A 144 -22.64 -41.09 46.24
C MET A 144 -22.47 -39.57 46.05
N VAL A 145 -23.06 -38.77 46.93
CA VAL A 145 -22.91 -37.30 46.93
C VAL A 145 -21.45 -36.88 47.15
N ASP A 146 -20.75 -37.52 48.08
CA ASP A 146 -19.32 -37.27 48.31
C ASP A 146 -18.49 -37.63 47.08
N LYS A 147 -18.83 -38.73 46.40
CA LYS A 147 -18.17 -39.14 45.15
C LYS A 147 -18.45 -38.20 43.98
N ILE A 148 -19.64 -37.62 43.90
CA ILE A 148 -19.98 -36.57 42.93
C ILE A 148 -19.13 -35.32 43.21
N ARG A 149 -18.98 -34.91 44.49
CA ARG A 149 -18.13 -33.78 44.88
C ARG A 149 -16.67 -34.00 44.51
N GLU A 150 -16.12 -35.18 44.79
CA GLU A 150 -14.75 -35.53 44.40
C GLU A 150 -14.57 -35.48 42.87
N LEU A 151 -15.50 -36.04 42.10
CA LEU A 151 -15.46 -36.01 40.64
C LEU A 151 -15.60 -34.58 40.08
N ALA A 152 -16.43 -33.73 40.70
CA ALA A 152 -16.57 -32.34 40.32
C ALA A 152 -15.30 -31.53 40.62
N GLN A 153 -14.66 -31.78 41.76
CA GLN A 153 -13.38 -31.15 42.11
C GLN A 153 -12.27 -31.56 41.13
N ILE A 154 -12.16 -32.86 40.81
CA ILE A 154 -11.21 -33.36 39.81
C ILE A 154 -11.48 -32.72 38.44
N LYS A 155 -12.74 -32.56 38.03
CA LYS A 155 -13.10 -31.86 36.79
C LYS A 155 -12.64 -30.41 36.79
N GLN A 156 -12.82 -29.71 37.90
CA GLN A 156 -12.44 -28.30 38.02
C GLN A 156 -10.91 -28.13 37.98
N GLU A 157 -10.17 -28.96 38.70
CA GLU A 157 -8.71 -29.00 38.67
C GLU A 157 -8.19 -29.32 37.26
N PHE A 158 -8.81 -30.29 36.57
CA PHE A 158 -8.43 -30.65 35.20
C PHE A 158 -8.70 -29.53 34.18
N LEU A 159 -9.79 -28.78 34.34
CA LEU A 159 -10.10 -27.62 33.51
C LEU A 159 -9.14 -26.45 33.77
N ALA A 160 -8.75 -26.24 35.03
CA ALA A 160 -7.76 -25.24 35.40
C ALA A 160 -6.37 -25.58 34.84
N GLU A 161 -5.94 -26.85 34.96
CA GLU A 161 -4.69 -27.34 34.35
C GLU A 161 -4.70 -27.23 32.82
N GLN A 162 -5.84 -27.44 32.16
CA GLN A 162 -5.96 -27.24 30.72
C GLN A 162 -5.82 -25.78 30.31
N GLN A 163 -6.41 -24.84 31.06
CA GLN A 163 -6.30 -23.40 30.75
C GLN A 163 -4.89 -22.87 30.98
N ASP A 164 -4.17 -23.37 31.98
CA ASP A 164 -2.81 -22.94 32.28
C ASP A 164 -1.73 -23.71 31.51
N SER A 165 -2.14 -24.75 30.78
CA SER A 165 -1.25 -25.56 29.97
C SER A 165 -0.53 -24.73 28.92
N ASP A 166 0.75 -25.04 28.73
CA ASP A 166 1.58 -24.42 27.70
C ASP A 166 0.94 -24.52 26.31
N PHE A 167 0.13 -25.55 26.07
CA PHE A 167 -0.64 -25.73 24.85
C PHE A 167 -1.64 -24.58 24.60
N PHE A 168 -2.42 -24.18 25.60
CA PHE A 168 -3.40 -23.09 25.45
C PHE A 168 -2.71 -21.73 25.32
N LYS A 169 -1.63 -21.50 26.07
CA LYS A 169 -0.79 -20.30 25.92
C LYS A 169 -0.22 -20.20 24.51
N LEU A 170 0.21 -21.32 23.93
CA LEU A 170 0.73 -21.38 22.57
C LEU A 170 -0.36 -21.15 21.51
N GLU A 171 -1.55 -21.71 21.72
CA GLU A 171 -2.72 -21.49 20.85
C GLU A 171 -3.12 -20.01 20.80
N ARG A 172 -3.14 -19.34 21.96
CA ARG A 172 -3.39 -17.90 22.05
C ARG A 172 -2.30 -17.09 21.33
N LYS A 173 -1.01 -17.45 21.49
CA LYS A 173 0.10 -16.83 20.76
C LYS A 173 -0.06 -16.98 19.24
N ILE A 174 -0.42 -18.16 18.76
CA ILE A 174 -0.71 -18.42 17.33
C ILE A 174 -1.85 -17.52 16.84
N GLN A 175 -2.93 -17.40 17.61
CA GLN A 175 -4.08 -16.58 17.24
C GLN A 175 -3.71 -15.09 17.15
N ILE A 176 -2.95 -14.58 18.12
CA ILE A 176 -2.44 -13.20 18.12
C ILE A 176 -1.58 -12.95 16.87
N VAL A 177 -0.66 -13.87 16.55
CA VAL A 177 0.20 -13.76 15.36
C VAL A 177 -0.62 -13.77 14.07
N LYS A 178 -1.66 -14.61 13.96
CA LYS A 178 -2.58 -14.63 12.82
C LYS A 178 -3.31 -13.29 12.65
N ILE A 179 -3.83 -12.72 13.74
CA ILE A 179 -4.50 -11.41 13.71
C ILE A 179 -3.53 -10.32 13.23
N ASN A 180 -2.31 -10.33 13.74
CA ASN A 180 -1.28 -9.36 13.33
C ASN A 180 -0.88 -9.54 11.85
N LEU A 181 -0.78 -10.78 11.37
CA LEU A 181 -0.54 -11.07 9.96
C LEU A 181 -1.66 -10.51 9.06
N ASN A 182 -2.92 -10.70 9.44
CA ASN A 182 -4.06 -10.14 8.70
C ASN A 182 -4.00 -8.61 8.63
N LYS A 183 -3.72 -7.95 9.76
CA LYS A 183 -3.51 -6.48 9.77
C LYS A 183 -2.38 -6.04 8.84
N ILE A 184 -1.29 -6.81 8.78
CA ILE A 184 -0.18 -6.52 7.85
C ILE A 184 -0.65 -6.69 6.40
N TYR A 185 -1.42 -7.73 6.07
CA TYR A 185 -1.96 -7.91 4.71
C TYR A 185 -2.86 -6.75 4.28
N GLU A 186 -3.78 -6.31 5.16
CA GLU A 186 -4.65 -5.15 4.90
C GLU A 186 -3.84 -3.87 4.66
N GLN A 187 -2.85 -3.60 5.52
CA GLN A 187 -1.96 -2.45 5.35
C GLN A 187 -1.14 -2.55 4.07
N LEU A 188 -0.62 -3.73 3.73
CA LEU A 188 0.19 -3.95 2.54
C LEU A 188 -0.64 -3.67 1.29
N ASN A 189 -1.88 -4.16 1.23
CA ASN A 189 -2.79 -3.88 0.12
C ASN A 189 -3.05 -2.37 0.00
N LYS A 190 -3.41 -1.70 1.11
CA LYS A 190 -3.68 -0.26 1.15
C LYS A 190 -2.49 0.59 0.67
N TRP A 191 -1.28 0.30 1.14
CA TRP A 191 -0.10 1.08 0.80
C TRP A 191 0.47 0.72 -0.57
N SER A 192 0.32 -0.54 -1.01
CA SER A 192 0.67 -0.97 -2.36
C SER A 192 -0.18 -0.25 -3.40
N ASN A 193 -1.50 -0.20 -3.23
CA ASN A 193 -2.40 0.50 -4.14
C ASN A 193 -2.06 1.99 -4.22
N LYS A 194 -1.85 2.63 -3.05
CA LYS A 194 -1.40 4.04 -3.02
C LYS A 194 -0.09 4.27 -3.77
N SER A 195 0.87 3.36 -3.66
CA SER A 195 2.13 3.48 -4.40
C SER A 195 1.92 3.37 -5.92
N GLN A 196 1.06 2.43 -6.34
CA GLN A 196 0.68 2.25 -7.74
C GLN A 196 -0.06 3.46 -8.30
N ASP A 197 -0.97 4.08 -7.53
CA ASP A 197 -1.67 5.29 -7.94
C ASP A 197 -0.71 6.44 -8.26
N TYR A 198 0.29 6.66 -7.40
CA TYR A 198 1.32 7.69 -7.66
C TYR A 198 2.24 7.31 -8.82
N HIS A 199 2.51 6.02 -9.02
CA HIS A 199 3.26 5.57 -10.18
C HIS A 199 2.50 5.83 -11.48
N ALA A 200 1.19 5.57 -11.52
CA ALA A 200 0.32 5.86 -12.66
C ALA A 200 0.27 7.37 -12.94
N LYS A 201 0.00 8.19 -11.92
CA LYS A 201 0.00 9.66 -12.07
C LYS A 201 1.33 10.23 -12.55
N MET A 202 2.45 9.66 -12.10
CA MET A 202 3.77 10.02 -12.61
C MET A 202 3.89 9.66 -14.09
N HIS A 203 3.45 8.47 -14.49
CA HIS A 203 3.52 8.00 -15.87
C HIS A 203 2.67 8.85 -16.81
N ASP A 204 1.46 9.24 -16.40
CA ASP A 204 0.56 10.10 -17.18
C ASP A 204 1.22 11.46 -17.50
N ILE A 205 1.97 12.04 -16.55
CA ILE A 205 2.72 13.28 -16.80
C ILE A 205 3.79 13.08 -17.87
N TYR A 206 4.47 11.93 -17.92
CA TYR A 206 5.50 11.67 -18.92
C TYR A 206 4.95 11.33 -20.31
N GLN A 207 3.67 10.95 -20.41
CA GLN A 207 3.00 10.65 -21.68
C GLN A 207 2.26 11.85 -22.29
N THR A 208 2.01 12.90 -21.49
CA THR A 208 1.36 14.14 -21.92
C THR A 208 2.39 15.09 -22.52
#